data_AF-A0A2M7JY00-F1
#
_entry.id   AF-A0A2M7JY00-F1
#
_cell.length_a   1.000
_cell.length_b   1.000
_cell.length_c   1.000
_cell.angle_alpha   90.00
_cell.angle_beta   90.00
_cell.angle_gamma   90.00
#
_symmetry.space_group_name_H-M   'P 1'
#
loop_
_entity.id
_entity.type
_entity.pdbx_description
1 polymer ?
#
loop_
_entity_poly.entity_id
_entity_poly.type
_entity_poly.pdbx_seq_one_letter_code
_entity_poly.pdbx_strand_id
1 'polypeptide(L)'
;TTFTAKCSYCGSANLSRTISSFAYHKSLKTVWEGSGNPEHPGEDYYKDPRNIGRWVEKKFQDMGQELPPQIKEEIQAAREGVMPEPLKDFQSASPTAAYD
;
A
#
# COMPACT_ATOMS: atom_id res chain seq x y z
N THR A 1 -39.42 -0.98 28.80
CA THR A 1 -38.45 -1.26 29.89
C THR A 1 -37.13 -0.66 29.48
N THR A 2 -36.58 0.29 30.24
CA THR A 2 -35.30 0.95 29.93
C THR A 2 -34.15 0.20 30.61
N PHE A 3 -33.20 -0.34 29.84
CA PHE A 3 -32.02 -1.00 30.37
C PHE A 3 -30.98 0.05 30.81
N THR A 4 -30.52 -0.02 32.07
CA THR A 4 -29.47 0.85 32.60
C THR A 4 -28.20 0.02 32.82
N ALA A 5 -27.16 0.32 32.06
CA ALA A 5 -25.87 -0.37 32.18
C ALA A 5 -25.19 -0.03 33.52
N LYS A 6 -24.62 -1.03 34.19
CA LYS A 6 -23.87 -0.90 35.45
C LYS A 6 -22.56 -1.67 35.35
N CYS A 7 -21.52 -1.17 36.01
CA CYS A 7 -20.24 -1.87 36.10
C CYS A 7 -20.42 -3.21 36.84
N SER A 8 -19.93 -4.31 36.27
CA SER A 8 -20.00 -5.64 36.88
C SER A 8 -19.14 -5.78 38.14
N TYR A 9 -18.14 -4.91 38.33
CA TYR A 9 -17.24 -4.93 39.48
C TYR A 9 -17.70 -4.03 40.63
N CYS A 10 -18.09 -2.77 40.35
CA CYS A 10 -18.44 -1.79 41.39
C CYS A 10 -19.90 -1.31 41.37
N GLY A 11 -20.72 -1.77 40.42
CA GLY A 11 -22.14 -1.40 40.33
C GLY A 11 -22.43 0.05 39.90
N SER A 12 -21.40 0.87 39.69
CA SER A 12 -21.52 2.26 39.25
C SER A 12 -22.23 2.37 37.90
N ALA A 13 -23.08 3.38 37.77
CA ALA A 13 -23.71 3.79 36.51
C ALA A 13 -22.85 4.82 35.74
N ASN A 14 -21.74 5.28 36.32
CA ASN A 14 -20.80 6.18 35.65
C ASN A 14 -19.90 5.36 34.72
N LEU A 15 -20.41 5.04 33.53
CA LEU A 15 -19.74 4.28 32.49
C LEU A 15 -19.43 5.19 31.29
N SER A 16 -18.21 5.13 30.77
CA SER A 16 -17.85 5.72 29.48
C SER A 16 -17.93 4.67 28.38
N ARG A 17 -18.59 5.01 27.26
CA ARG A 17 -18.59 4.14 26.08
C ARG A 17 -17.18 4.06 25.51
N THR A 18 -16.59 2.88 25.52
CA THR A 18 -15.29 2.62 24.88
C THR A 18 -15.54 1.91 23.56
N ILE A 19 -14.88 2.36 22.51
CA ILE A 19 -14.87 1.67 21.20
C ILE A 19 -13.56 0.88 21.14
N SER A 20 -13.64 -0.40 20.76
CA SER A 20 -12.44 -1.22 20.54
C SER A 20 -11.55 -0.60 19.46
N SER A 21 -10.23 -0.82 19.54
CA SER A 21 -9.31 -0.40 18.48
C SER A 21 -9.71 -1.04 17.14
N PHE A 22 -9.76 -0.25 16.07
CA PHE A 22 -10.03 -0.72 14.72
C PHE A 22 -8.98 -0.19 13.74
N ALA A 23 -8.74 -0.92 12.66
CA ALA A 23 -7.93 -0.46 11.53
C ALA A 23 -8.84 -0.07 10.36
N TYR A 24 -8.41 0.89 9.55
CA TYR A 24 -9.08 1.25 8.30
C TYR A 24 -8.14 1.03 7.13
N HIS A 25 -8.69 0.65 5.98
CA HIS A 25 -7.91 0.53 4.75
C HIS A 25 -7.58 1.91 4.22
N LYS A 26 -6.30 2.13 3.93
CA LYS A 26 -5.85 3.34 3.24
C LYS A 26 -6.20 3.23 1.76
N SER A 27 -6.74 4.30 1.19
CA SER A 27 -6.89 4.42 -0.25
C SER A 27 -5.51 4.42 -0.93
N LEU A 28 -5.43 4.07 -2.22
CA LEU A 28 -4.18 4.18 -2.99
C LEU A 28 -3.60 5.59 -2.92
N LYS A 29 -4.45 6.61 -2.99
CA LYS A 29 -4.05 8.02 -2.84
C LYS A 29 -3.35 8.26 -1.50
N THR A 30 -3.94 7.79 -0.40
CA THR A 30 -3.37 7.95 0.95
C THR A 30 -2.05 7.20 1.10
N VAL A 31 -1.92 6.02 0.48
CA VAL A 31 -0.66 5.28 0.43
C VAL A 31 0.40 6.12 -0.30
N TRP A 32 0.07 6.63 -1.49
CA TRP A 32 0.99 7.43 -2.30
C TRP A 32 1.44 8.73 -1.64
N GLU A 33 0.54 9.42 -0.94
CA GLU A 33 0.89 10.59 -0.13
C GLU A 33 1.89 10.23 0.98
N GLY A 34 1.70 9.07 1.62
CA GLY A 34 2.62 8.56 2.64
C GLY A 34 3.97 8.07 2.09
N SER A 35 3.99 7.53 0.87
CA SER A 35 5.22 7.07 0.21
C SER A 35 6.15 8.21 -0.21
N GLY A 36 5.64 9.43 -0.36
CA GLY A 36 6.43 10.60 -0.79
C GLY A 36 6.58 10.74 -2.31
N ASN A 37 7.49 11.63 -2.72
CA ASN A 37 7.71 11.96 -4.14
C ASN A 37 8.48 10.82 -4.83
N PRO A 38 7.97 10.23 -5.93
CA PRO A 38 8.71 9.22 -6.71
C PRO A 38 10.06 9.72 -7.29
N GLU A 39 10.29 11.03 -7.42
CA GLU A 39 11.58 11.59 -7.86
C GLU A 39 12.62 11.64 -6.73
N HIS A 40 12.17 11.62 -5.47
CA HIS A 40 13.00 11.65 -4.28
C HIS A 40 12.52 10.58 -3.29
N PRO A 41 12.64 9.29 -3.65
CA PRO A 41 12.11 8.20 -2.85
C PRO A 41 12.90 8.02 -1.55
N GLY A 42 12.19 7.83 -0.43
CA GLY A 42 12.78 7.41 0.84
C GLY A 42 13.13 5.91 0.85
N GLU A 43 13.79 5.44 1.90
CA GLU A 43 14.25 4.04 1.99
C GLU A 43 13.12 3.00 1.87
N ASP A 44 11.95 3.29 2.45
CA ASP A 44 10.80 2.38 2.43
C ASP A 44 10.01 2.41 1.12
N TYR A 45 10.29 3.37 0.23
CA TYR A 45 9.54 3.58 -1.01
C TYR A 45 9.54 2.32 -1.88
N TYR A 46 10.69 1.66 -2.03
CA TYR A 46 10.86 0.50 -2.92
C TYR A 46 10.35 -0.81 -2.32
N LYS A 47 9.99 -0.82 -1.02
CA LYS A 47 9.43 -2.00 -0.35
C LYS A 47 7.94 -2.21 -0.70
N ASP A 48 7.28 -1.16 -1.18
CA ASP A 48 5.86 -1.20 -1.53
C ASP A 48 5.67 -1.42 -3.03
N PRO A 49 5.12 -2.58 -3.47
CA PRO A 49 4.88 -2.84 -4.89
C PRO A 49 3.97 -1.79 -5.54
N ARG A 50 3.09 -1.12 -4.78
CA ARG A 50 2.19 -0.06 -5.29
C ARG A 50 2.94 1.17 -5.79
N ASN A 51 4.23 1.31 -5.47
CA ASN A 51 5.08 2.39 -5.93
C ASN A 51 5.77 2.09 -7.28
N ILE A 52 5.71 0.84 -7.77
CA ILE A 52 6.20 0.48 -9.10
C ILE A 52 5.47 1.31 -10.16
N GLY A 53 6.23 1.88 -11.11
CA GLY A 53 5.69 2.69 -12.21
C GLY A 53 5.30 4.13 -11.86
N ARG A 54 5.26 4.54 -10.58
CA ARG A 54 4.80 5.89 -10.20
C ARG A 54 5.62 7.03 -10.76
N TRP A 55 6.93 6.82 -10.93
CA TRP A 55 7.78 7.82 -11.58
C TRP A 55 7.38 8.01 -13.04
N VAL A 56 7.11 6.92 -13.76
CA VAL A 56 6.68 6.95 -15.16
C VAL A 56 5.30 7.60 -15.28
N GLU A 57 4.34 7.19 -14.45
CA GLU A 57 3.00 7.79 -14.37
C GLU A 57 3.07 9.31 -14.14
N LYS A 58 3.88 9.75 -13.15
CA LYS A 58 4.11 11.17 -12.88
C LYS A 58 4.75 11.86 -14.07
N LYS A 59 5.77 11.26 -14.70
CA LYS A 59 6.51 11.90 -15.79
C LYS A 59 5.62 12.14 -17.00
N PHE A 60 4.78 11.17 -17.38
CA PHE A 60 3.81 11.32 -18.46
C PHE A 60 2.77 12.40 -18.14
N GLN A 61 2.23 12.40 -16.92
CA GLN A 61 1.32 13.42 -16.44
C GLN A 61 1.94 14.83 -16.53
N ASP A 62 3.19 15.00 -16.07
CA ASP A 62 3.91 16.28 -16.10
C ASP A 62 4.20 16.75 -17.54
N MET A 63 4.37 15.81 -18.48
CA MET A 63 4.52 16.10 -19.91
C MET A 63 3.17 16.37 -20.61
N GLY A 64 2.04 16.21 -19.92
CA GLY A 64 0.71 16.31 -20.51
C GLY A 64 0.43 15.21 -21.54
N GLN A 65 1.09 14.06 -21.40
CA GLN A 65 0.95 12.91 -22.29
C GLN A 65 0.19 11.78 -21.60
N GLU A 66 -0.66 11.11 -22.37
CA GLU A 66 -1.32 9.87 -21.92
C GLU A 66 -0.29 8.74 -21.82
N LEU A 67 -0.38 7.96 -20.75
CA LEU A 67 0.47 6.78 -20.58
C LEU A 67 0.01 5.69 -21.57
N PRO A 68 0.91 5.15 -22.42
CA PRO A 68 0.56 4.09 -23.35
C PRO A 68 -0.08 2.88 -22.65
N PRO A 69 -1.15 2.28 -23.22
CA PRO A 69 -1.85 1.16 -22.59
C PRO A 69 -0.93 -0.02 -22.25
N GLN A 70 -0.01 -0.35 -23.15
CA GLN A 70 1.03 -1.36 -22.94
C GLN A 70 1.82 -1.10 -21.65
N ILE A 71 2.34 0.12 -21.47
CA ILE A 71 3.16 0.46 -20.30
C ILE A 71 2.31 0.41 -19.03
N LYS A 72 1.04 0.82 -19.11
CA LYS A 72 0.10 0.73 -18.00
C LYS A 72 -0.15 -0.72 -17.58
N GLU A 73 -0.31 -1.63 -18.53
CA GLU A 73 -0.47 -3.07 -18.30
C GLU A 73 0.80 -3.68 -17.70
N GLU A 74 1.98 -3.35 -18.23
CA GLU A 74 3.26 -3.81 -17.69
C GLU A 74 3.48 -3.34 -16.24
N ILE A 75 3.17 -2.08 -15.93
CA ILE A 75 3.23 -1.56 -14.55
C ILE A 75 2.27 -2.34 -13.65
N GLN A 76 1.05 -2.61 -14.11
CA GLN A 76 0.07 -3.35 -13.31
C GLN A 76 0.52 -4.80 -13.06
N ALA A 77 1.02 -5.48 -14.08
CA ALA A 77 1.57 -6.82 -13.95
C ALA A 77 2.74 -6.87 -12.96
N ALA A 78 3.64 -5.87 -13.00
CA ALA A 78 4.75 -5.76 -12.06
C ALA A 78 4.28 -5.51 -10.62
N ARG A 79 3.22 -4.72 -10.41
CA ARG A 79 2.57 -4.53 -9.09
C ARG A 79 1.99 -5.84 -8.53
N GLU A 80 1.60 -6.76 -9.42
CA GLU A 80 1.09 -8.09 -9.08
C GLU A 80 2.21 -9.15 -8.93
N GLY A 81 3.48 -8.75 -9.10
CA GLY A 81 4.64 -9.64 -8.95
C GLY A 81 5.00 -10.42 -10.22
N VAL A 82 4.45 -10.05 -11.37
CA VAL A 82 4.86 -10.60 -12.67
C VAL A 82 6.14 -9.92 -13.14
N MET A 83 7.19 -10.71 -13.35
CA MET A 83 8.45 -10.21 -13.88
C MET A 83 8.33 -9.93 -15.39
N PRO A 84 8.99 -8.87 -15.91
CA PRO A 84 9.03 -8.62 -17.35
C PRO A 84 9.77 -9.75 -18.07
N GLU A 85 9.49 -9.96 -19.37
CA GLU A 85 10.05 -11.06 -20.18
C GLU A 85 11.56 -11.29 -19.97
N PRO A 86 12.42 -10.26 -20.00
CA PRO A 86 13.87 -10.48 -19.85
C PRO A 86 14.29 -10.99 -18.47
N LEU A 87 13.40 -10.91 -17.46
CA LEU A 87 13.67 -11.27 -16.07
C LEU A 87 12.80 -12.44 -15.57
N LYS A 88 11.97 -13.05 -16.42
CA LYS A 88 11.07 -14.14 -16.01
C LYS A 88 11.82 -15.37 -15.50
N ASP A 89 12.98 -15.67 -16.06
CA ASP A 89 13.80 -16.81 -15.64
C ASP A 89 14.31 -16.66 -14.19
N PHE A 90 14.35 -15.44 -13.67
CA PHE A 90 14.72 -15.16 -12.27
C PHE A 90 13.53 -15.19 -11.31
N GLN A 91 12.30 -15.44 -11.78
CA GLN A 91 11.11 -15.41 -10.92
C GLN A 91 11.14 -16.50 -9.83
N SER A 92 11.84 -17.61 -10.07
CA SER A 92 12.07 -18.68 -9.10
C SER A 92 13.34 -18.49 -8.26
N ALA A 93 14.17 -17.49 -8.58
CA ALA A 93 15.38 -17.22 -7.82
C ALA A 93 15.00 -16.60 -6.48
N SER A 94 15.31 -17.29 -5.39
CA SER A 94 15.15 -16.73 -4.05
C SER A 94 16.10 -15.53 -3.88
N PRO A 95 15.63 -14.36 -3.39
CA PRO A 95 16.50 -13.22 -3.08
C PRO A 95 17.61 -13.57 -2.06
N THR A 96 17.42 -14.64 -1.28
CA THR A 96 18.41 -15.10 -0.29
C THR A 96 19.39 -16.13 -0.84
N ALA A 97 19.19 -16.67 -2.05
CA ALA A 97 20.02 -17.75 -2.59
C ALA A 97 21.49 -17.36 -2.81
N ALA A 98 21.80 -16.05 -2.85
CA ALA A 98 23.17 -15.55 -2.98
C ALA A 98 23.91 -15.38 -1.64
N TYR A 99 23.25 -15.58 -0.50
CA TYR A 99 23.83 -15.41 0.84
C TYR A 99 24.06 -16.74 1.59
N ASP A 100 23.89 -17.88 0.91
CA ASP A 100 24.20 -19.23 1.41
C ASP A 100 25.63 -19.68 1.05
#